data_AF-A0A2G8JVE4-F1
#
_entry.id   AF-A0A2G8JVE4-F1
#
_cell.length_a   1.000
_cell.length_b   1.000
_cell.length_c   1.000
_cell.angle_alpha   90.00
_cell.angle_beta   90.00
_cell.angle_gamma   90.00
#
_symmetry.space_group_name_H-M   'P 1'
#
loop_
_entity.id
_entity.type
_entity.pdbx_description
1 polymer ?
#
loop_
_entity_poly.entity_id
_entity_poly.type
_entity_poly.pdbx_seq_one_letter_code
_entity_poly.pdbx_strand_id
1 'polypeptide(L)'
;VVYPKSDDQRDRLAKAVKPILLFRALDETQMQDVLDAMFEKKTSRGEHIIDEGDDGDNFYVIDSGTFDILKDINGEVKKVGMYDNTGSFGELALMYNTPGQRRS
;
A
#
# COMPACT_ATOMS: atom_id res chain seq x y z
N VAL A 1 -0.67 11.95 11.83
CA VAL A 1 -1.46 12.92 11.03
C VAL A 1 -2.79 12.26 10.76
N VAL A 2 -3.91 12.93 11.04
CA VAL A 2 -5.24 12.35 10.83
C VAL A 2 -5.80 12.91 9.54
N TYR A 3 -6.07 12.04 8.57
CA TYR A 3 -6.74 12.44 7.33
C TYR A 3 -8.23 12.17 7.45
N PRO A 4 -9.11 13.18 7.25
CA PRO A 4 -10.55 13.00 7.32
C PRO A 4 -11.03 12.04 6.23
N LYS A 5 -11.90 11.10 6.62
CA LYS A 5 -12.48 10.05 5.77
C LYS A 5 -13.95 9.90 6.13
N SER A 6 -14.79 9.54 5.17
CA SER A 6 -16.16 9.14 5.48
C SER A 6 -16.21 7.79 6.19
N ASP A 7 -17.31 7.50 6.88
CA ASP A 7 -17.50 6.20 7.54
C ASP A 7 -17.43 5.05 6.53
N ASP A 8 -18.04 5.22 5.35
CA ASP A 8 -17.96 4.24 4.26
C ASP A 8 -16.52 4.01 3.77
N GLN A 9 -15.70 5.06 3.69
CA GLN A 9 -14.29 4.94 3.32
C GLN A 9 -13.49 4.20 4.39
N ARG A 10 -13.73 4.52 5.67
CA ARG A 10 -13.10 3.81 6.79
C ARG A 10 -13.46 2.33 6.79
N ASP A 11 -14.73 1.99 6.56
CA ASP A 11 -15.18 0.60 6.52
C ASP A 11 -14.54 -0.20 5.38
N ARG A 12 -14.41 0.39 4.19
CA ARG A 12 -13.73 -0.25 3.05
C ARG A 12 -12.25 -0.45 3.33
N LEU A 13 -11.56 0.58 3.83
CA LEU A 13 -10.15 0.49 4.19
C LEU A 13 -9.93 -0.54 5.29
N ALA A 14 -10.75 -0.56 6.34
CA ALA A 14 -10.66 -1.54 7.41
C ALA A 14 -10.79 -2.98 6.88
N LYS A 15 -11.74 -3.21 5.96
CA LYS A 15 -11.91 -4.52 5.30
C LYS A 15 -10.72 -4.91 4.44
N ALA A 16 -10.11 -3.94 3.73
CA ALA A 16 -8.96 -4.18 2.87
C ALA A 16 -7.65 -4.38 3.65
N VAL A 17 -7.47 -3.69 4.78
CA VAL A 17 -6.27 -3.73 5.62
C VAL A 17 -6.24 -4.95 6.53
N LYS A 18 -7.39 -5.35 7.10
CA LYS A 18 -7.50 -6.48 8.05
C LYS A 18 -6.89 -7.82 7.59
N PRO A 19 -7.01 -8.27 6.32
CA PRO A 19 -6.40 -9.54 5.89
C PRO A 19 -4.87 -9.47 5.72
N ILE A 20 -4.28 -8.28 5.65
CA ILE A 20 -2.86 -8.07 5.36
C ILE A 20 -2.04 -8.48 6.57
N LEU A 21 -1.05 -9.36 6.36
CA LEU A 21 -0.27 -9.99 7.43
C LEU A 21 0.31 -9.00 8.44
N LEU A 22 0.81 -7.86 7.97
CA LEU A 22 1.38 -6.80 8.81
C LEU A 22 0.41 -6.25 9.85
N PHE A 23 -0.89 -6.22 9.56
CA PHE A 23 -1.89 -5.60 10.42
C PHE A 23 -2.76 -6.60 11.18
N ARG A 24 -2.55 -7.92 10.98
CA ARG A 24 -3.33 -8.96 11.67
C ARG A 24 -3.07 -9.02 13.18
N ALA A 25 -1.93 -8.52 13.62
CA ALA A 25 -1.54 -8.50 15.04
C ALA A 25 -1.94 -7.21 15.77
N LEU A 26 -2.52 -6.23 15.05
CA LEU A 26 -2.93 -4.98 15.65
C LEU A 26 -4.24 -5.13 16.41
N ASP A 27 -4.34 -4.46 17.55
CA ASP A 27 -5.61 -4.28 18.26
C ASP A 27 -6.50 -3.23 17.56
N GLU A 28 -7.73 -3.07 18.06
CA GLU A 28 -8.69 -2.13 17.46
C GLU A 28 -8.20 -0.68 17.50
N THR A 29 -7.49 -0.26 18.54
CA THR A 29 -7.00 1.12 18.68
C THR A 29 -5.85 1.36 17.70
N GLN A 30 -4.90 0.43 17.63
CA GLN A 30 -3.80 0.48 16.67
C GLN A 30 -4.30 0.44 15.22
N MET A 31 -5.35 -0.33 14.94
CA MET A 31 -5.99 -0.34 13.62
C MET A 31 -6.60 1.02 13.31
N GLN A 32 -7.26 1.69 14.26
CA GLN A 32 -7.77 3.05 14.06
C GLN A 32 -6.62 4.03 13.77
N ASP A 33 -5.51 3.94 14.49
CA ASP A 33 -4.33 4.81 14.24
C ASP A 33 -3.77 4.62 12.83
N VAL A 34 -3.70 3.37 12.34
CA VAL A 34 -3.29 3.06 10.97
C VAL A 34 -4.28 3.67 9.97
N LEU A 35 -5.58 3.43 10.15
CA LEU A 35 -6.62 3.96 9.28
C LEU A 35 -6.61 5.50 9.26
N ASP A 36 -6.31 6.15 10.38
CA ASP A 36 -6.20 7.60 10.49
C ASP A 36 -4.99 8.15 9.73
N ALA A 37 -3.87 7.44 9.77
CA ALA A 37 -2.64 7.78 9.06
C ALA A 37 -2.71 7.54 7.54
N MET A 38 -3.55 6.62 7.07
CA MET A 38 -3.77 6.39 5.64
C MET A 38 -4.41 7.62 4.98
N PHE A 39 -4.08 7.87 3.71
CA PHE A 39 -4.70 8.92 2.90
C PHE A 39 -5.03 8.40 1.51
N GLU A 40 -6.06 8.98 0.88
CA GLU A 40 -6.47 8.60 -0.47
C GLU A 40 -5.45 9.12 -1.48
N LYS A 41 -4.96 8.22 -2.34
CA LYS A 41 -4.21 8.57 -3.55
C LYS A 41 -5.07 8.21 -4.75
N LYS A 42 -5.57 9.23 -5.45
CA LYS A 42 -6.26 9.05 -6.73
C LYS A 42 -5.23 8.88 -7.83
N THR A 43 -5.52 7.98 -8.76
CA THR A 43 -4.60 7.61 -9.84
C THR A 43 -5.32 7.66 -11.17
N SER A 44 -4.57 7.94 -12.24
CA SER A 44 -5.07 7.94 -13.61
C SER A 44 -4.62 6.70 -14.37
N ARG A 45 -5.37 6.33 -15.41
CA ARG A 45 -4.98 5.20 -16.28
C ARG A 45 -3.60 5.48 -16.90
N GLY A 46 -2.68 4.53 -16.73
CA GLY A 46 -1.31 4.63 -17.22
C GLY A 46 -0.35 5.38 -16.28
N GLU A 47 -0.82 5.84 -15.13
CA GLU A 47 0.05 6.40 -14.09
C GLU A 47 0.87 5.31 -13.42
N HIS A 48 2.18 5.55 -13.28
CA HIS A 48 3.05 4.71 -12.47
C HIS A 48 2.88 5.09 -11.00
N ILE A 49 2.50 4.11 -10.17
CA ILE A 49 2.23 4.36 -8.75
C ILE A 49 3.50 4.32 -7.92
N ILE A 50 4.36 3.35 -8.22
CA ILE A 50 5.69 3.14 -7.67
C ILE A 50 6.57 2.54 -8.77
N ASP A 51 7.87 2.85 -8.73
CA ASP A 51 8.87 2.22 -9.58
C ASP A 51 9.85 1.36 -8.73
N GLU A 52 10.49 0.36 -9.34
CA GLU A 52 11.45 -0.50 -8.65
C GLU A 52 12.71 0.29 -8.26
N GLY A 53 13.11 0.20 -6.99
CA GLY A 53 14.28 0.92 -6.46
C GLY A 53 13.98 2.32 -5.94
N ASP A 54 12.73 2.80 -6.02
CA ASP A 54 12.34 3.99 -5.28
C ASP A 54 12.46 3.74 -3.78
N ASP A 55 12.97 4.73 -3.04
CA ASP A 55 13.08 4.76 -1.57
C ASP A 55 11.71 4.79 -0.86
N GLY A 56 10.64 4.39 -1.56
CA GLY A 56 9.25 4.60 -1.20
C GLY A 56 8.98 4.35 0.27
N ASP A 57 8.64 5.41 1.00
CA ASP A 57 8.29 5.36 2.42
C ASP A 57 6.80 5.00 2.65
N ASN A 58 6.06 4.65 1.59
CA ASN A 58 4.61 4.49 1.64
C ASN A 58 4.17 3.05 1.38
N PHE A 59 3.12 2.66 2.10
CA PHE A 59 2.39 1.43 1.90
C PHE A 59 1.05 1.73 1.23
N TYR A 60 0.70 0.94 0.21
CA TYR A 60 -0.51 1.16 -0.58
C TYR A 60 -1.47 -0.02 -0.45
N VAL A 61 -2.75 0.32 -0.34
CA VAL A 61 -3.88 -0.62 -0.37
C VAL A 61 -4.81 -0.18 -1.48
N ILE A 62 -5.24 -1.14 -2.28
CA ILE A 62 -6.14 -0.90 -3.41
C ILE A 62 -7.58 -0.89 -2.90
N ASP A 63 -8.24 0.28 -2.97
CA ASP A 63 -9.69 0.41 -2.70
C ASP A 63 -10.52 0.02 -3.93
N SER A 64 -10.06 0.39 -5.13
CA SER A 64 -10.69 0.01 -6.40
C SER A 64 -9.74 0.20 -7.58
N GLY A 65 -10.06 -0.44 -8.71
CA GLY A 65 -9.31 -0.33 -9.96
C GLY A 65 -8.40 -1.52 -10.25
N THR A 66 -7.79 -1.47 -11.43
CA THR A 66 -6.90 -2.52 -11.93
C THR A 66 -5.49 -1.97 -12.09
N PHE A 67 -4.52 -2.70 -11.56
CA PHE A 67 -3.11 -2.28 -11.57
C PHE A 67 -2.24 -3.41 -12.07
N ASP A 68 -1.39 -3.12 -13.07
CA ASP A 68 -0.45 -4.09 -13.60
C ASP A 68 0.86 -4.05 -12.82
N ILE A 69 1.40 -5.22 -12.51
CA ILE A 69 2.72 -5.35 -11.90
C ILE A 69 3.70 -5.60 -13.05
N LEU A 70 4.56 -4.62 -13.28
CA LEU A 70 5.57 -4.66 -14.33
C LEU A 70 6.95 -4.88 -13.71
N LYS A 71 7.80 -5.65 -14.37
CA LYS A 71 9.19 -5.88 -13.96
C LYS A 71 10.11 -5.82 -15.16
N ASP A 72 11.26 -5.17 -15.00
CA ASP A 72 12.35 -5.26 -15.98
C ASP A 72 13.03 -6.64 -15.84
N ILE A 73 13.00 -7.41 -16.92
CA ILE A 73 13.70 -8.69 -17.02
C ILE A 73 14.66 -8.59 -18.21
N ASN A 74 15.93 -8.34 -17.91
CA ASN A 74 17.03 -8.23 -18.89
C ASN A 74 16.81 -7.10 -19.93
N GLY A 75 16.33 -5.93 -19.50
CA GLY A 75 16.06 -4.77 -20.34
C GLY A 75 14.70 -4.81 -21.06
N GLU A 76 13.84 -5.78 -20.72
CA GLU A 76 12.49 -5.91 -21.27
C GLU A 76 11.46 -5.81 -20.15
N VAL A 77 10.58 -4.80 -20.22
CA VAL A 77 9.49 -4.62 -19.26
C VAL A 77 8.40 -5.66 -19.51
N LYS A 78 8.17 -6.55 -18.55
CA LYS A 78 7.16 -7.61 -18.60
C LYS A 78 6.12 -7.45 -17.52
N LYS A 79 4.86 -7.69 -17.87
CA LYS A 79 3.78 -7.86 -16.91
C LYS A 79 3.95 -9.20 -16.20
N VAL A 80 4.20 -9.16 -14.89
CA VAL A 80 4.41 -10.32 -14.03
C VAL A 80 3.22 -10.63 -13.13
N GLY A 81 2.27 -9.70 -13.03
CA GLY A 81 1.05 -9.85 -12.24
C GLY A 81 0.08 -8.70 -12.45
N MET A 82 -1.04 -8.76 -11.73
CA MET A 82 -2.07 -7.73 -11.75
C MET A 82 -2.84 -7.78 -10.44
N TYR A 83 -3.24 -6.61 -9.95
CA TYR A 83 -4.25 -6.47 -8.92
C TYR A 83 -5.60 -6.12 -9.55
N ASP A 84 -6.67 -6.68 -9.00
CA ASP A 84 -8.04 -6.41 -9.42
C ASP A 84 -8.90 -6.03 -8.21
N ASN A 85 -9.16 -4.73 -8.06
CA ASN A 85 -9.94 -4.07 -7.01
C ASN A 85 -9.49 -4.36 -5.57
N THR A 86 -8.49 -5.20 -5.37
CA THR A 86 -8.01 -5.68 -4.08
C THR A 86 -6.52 -5.97 -4.18
N GLY A 87 -5.83 -5.78 -3.06
CA GLY A 87 -4.40 -6.03 -2.97
C GLY A 87 -3.68 -4.93 -2.21
N SER A 88 -2.43 -5.21 -1.88
CA SER A 88 -1.54 -4.27 -1.23
C SER A 88 -0.11 -4.49 -1.69
N PHE A 89 0.69 -3.42 -1.64
CA PHE A 89 2.10 -3.44 -1.99
C PHE A 89 2.85 -2.34 -1.22
N GLY A 90 4.18 -2.40 -1.24
CA GLY A 90 5.02 -1.49 -0.44
C GLY A 90 5.17 -1.92 1.03
N GLU A 91 4.89 -3.19 1.35
CA GLU A 91 5.05 -3.73 2.71
C GLU A 91 6.49 -3.65 3.23
N LEU A 92 7.47 -3.72 2.32
CA LEU A 92 8.88 -3.55 2.63
C LEU A 92 9.16 -2.13 3.16
N ALA A 93 8.45 -1.11 2.67
CA ALA A 93 8.57 0.26 3.20
C ALA A 93 8.27 0.30 4.70
N LEU A 94 7.26 -0.45 5.17
CA LEU A 94 6.91 -0.50 6.59
C LEU A 94 7.88 -1.35 7.40
N MET A 95 8.43 -2.42 6.82
CA MET A 95 9.37 -3.30 7.50
C MET A 95 10.75 -2.65 7.69
N TYR A 96 11.27 -1.97 6.67
CA TYR A 96 12.64 -1.43 6.65
C TYR A 96 12.76 0.02 7.12
N ASN A 97 11.67 0.78 7.23
CA ASN A 97 11.71 2.15 7.76
C ASN A 97 11.75 2.21 9.30
N THR A 98 12.10 1.11 9.96
CA THR A 98 12.44 1.14 11.40
C THR A 98 13.74 1.94 11.57
N PRO A 99 13.83 2.90 12.53
CA PRO A 99 14.99 3.78 12.72
C PRO A 99 16.35 3.08 12.97
N GLY A 100 16.40 1.75 13.02
CA GLY A 100 17.61 0.94 13.20
C GLY A 100 18.10 0.18 11.96
N GLN A 101 17.35 0.16 10.84
CA GLN A 101 17.75 -0.58 9.62
C GLN A 101 18.25 0.29 8.46
N ARG A 102 18.15 1.63 8.56
CA ARG A 102 18.94 2.56 7.74
C ARG A 102 20.42 2.56 8.17
N ARG A 103 21.07 1.41 8.25
CA ARG A 103 22.53 1.28 8.43
C ARG A 103 23.05 -0.03 7.84
N SER A 104 23.46 0.01 6.57
CA SER A 104 24.85 -0.22 6.15
C SER A 104 24.97 -0.01 4.64
#